data_AF-A0A165UJI7-F1
#
_entry.id   AF-A0A165UJI7-F1
#
_cell.length_a   1.000
_cell.length_b   1.000
_cell.length_c   1.000
_cell.angle_alpha   90.00
_cell.angle_beta   90.00
_cell.angle_gamma   90.00
#
_symmetry.space_group_name_H-M   'P 1'
#
loop_
_entity.id
_entity.type
_entity.pdbx_description
1 polymer ?
#
loop_
_entity_poly.entity_id
_entity_poly.type
_entity_poly.pdbx_seq_one_letter_code
_entity_poly.pdbx_strand_id
1 'polypeptide(L)'
;MTKLPEGSAQIDGMGNEDAVAAAGECVMLAVPYAAHDATLNALKPHLAGKTLIDIVVPLAPGDPKTVEMPPEGSATEAAQALLGPDIPVVGALHNVSATTLNNLDWPINCDILVCGDSLAARKVVMELVNKLDVKTYNSGNAKAARCIEAITPILIRQNISKAVPFTHAGIRIWAPDH
;
A
#
# COMPACT_ATOMS: atom_id res chain seq x y z
N MET A 1 18.49 -2.48 -21.09
CA MET A 1 17.74 -1.46 -20.32
C MET A 1 16.53 -1.09 -21.15
N THR A 2 15.38 -1.67 -20.83
CA THR A 2 14.11 -1.36 -21.49
C THR A 2 13.80 0.10 -21.18
N LYS A 3 13.86 0.96 -22.19
CA LYS A 3 13.50 2.38 -22.04
C LYS A 3 12.01 2.40 -21.70
N LEU A 4 11.67 3.04 -20.59
CA LEU A 4 10.29 3.26 -20.17
C LEU A 4 9.50 3.91 -21.33
N PRO A 5 8.16 3.73 -21.40
CA PRO A 5 7.34 4.33 -22.45
C PRO A 5 7.55 5.84 -22.59
N GLU A 6 7.32 6.38 -23.78
CA GLU A 6 7.34 7.83 -24.01
C GLU A 6 6.35 8.54 -23.07
N GLY A 7 6.79 9.62 -22.41
CA GLY A 7 6.01 10.31 -21.37
C GLY A 7 6.16 9.77 -19.95
N SER A 8 7.01 8.75 -19.74
CA SER A 8 7.34 8.28 -18.40
C SER A 8 8.05 9.34 -17.56
N ALA A 9 7.78 9.37 -16.26
CA ALA A 9 8.50 10.20 -15.32
C ALA A 9 10.00 9.83 -15.28
N GLN A 10 10.83 10.79 -14.88
CA GLN A 10 12.23 10.52 -14.57
C GLN A 10 12.30 9.59 -13.34
N ILE A 11 13.10 8.52 -13.44
CA ILE A 11 13.31 7.56 -12.36
C ILE A 11 14.79 7.59 -11.99
N ASP A 12 15.05 7.95 -10.73
CA ASP A 12 16.39 8.00 -10.16
C ASP A 12 16.49 7.06 -8.95
N GLY A 13 17.67 6.48 -8.74
CA GLY A 13 17.96 5.66 -7.56
C GLY A 13 18.68 6.49 -6.48
N MET A 14 18.25 6.37 -5.23
CA MET A 14 18.78 7.11 -4.08
C MET A 14 18.80 6.22 -2.82
N GLY A 15 19.50 6.66 -1.77
CA GLY A 15 19.30 6.13 -0.43
C GLY A 15 17.92 6.52 0.12
N ASN A 16 17.40 5.77 1.09
CA ASN A 16 16.03 5.98 1.60
C ASN A 16 15.82 7.41 2.15
N GLU A 17 16.75 7.92 2.95
CA GLU A 17 16.66 9.27 3.53
C GLU A 17 16.70 10.36 2.46
N ASP A 18 17.63 10.24 1.50
CA ASP A 18 17.76 11.16 0.37
C ASP A 18 16.51 11.16 -0.52
N ALA A 19 15.94 9.98 -0.78
CA ALA A 19 14.71 9.83 -1.56
C ALA A 19 13.53 10.53 -0.87
N VAL A 20 13.40 10.38 0.44
CA VAL A 20 12.35 11.06 1.22
C VAL A 20 12.58 12.56 1.26
N ALA A 21 13.82 13.02 1.42
CA ALA A 21 14.15 14.44 1.41
C ALA A 21 13.83 15.10 0.05
N ALA A 22 14.06 14.38 -1.06
CA ALA A 22 13.75 14.84 -2.41
C ALA A 22 12.26 14.72 -2.78
N ALA A 23 11.49 13.89 -2.09
CA ALA A 23 10.08 13.70 -2.37
C ALA A 23 9.28 15.01 -2.19
N GLY A 24 8.35 15.28 -3.10
CA GLY A 24 7.45 16.43 -2.98
C GLY A 24 6.38 16.21 -1.92
N GLU A 25 5.34 15.46 -2.28
CA GLU A 25 4.10 15.34 -1.50
C GLU A 25 3.89 13.97 -0.85
N CYS A 26 4.29 12.88 -1.53
CA CYS A 26 4.01 11.51 -1.09
C CYS A 26 5.29 10.68 -0.99
N VAL A 27 5.32 9.78 -0.02
CA VAL A 27 6.38 8.78 0.19
C VAL A 27 5.72 7.41 0.35
N MET A 28 6.11 6.43 -0.47
CA MET A 28 5.56 5.07 -0.38
C MET A 28 6.51 4.16 0.41
N LEU A 29 6.00 3.52 1.46
CA LEU A 29 6.74 2.60 2.31
C LEU A 29 6.52 1.16 1.84
N ALA A 30 7.49 0.62 1.09
CA ALA A 30 7.43 -0.71 0.49
C ALA A 30 8.49 -1.66 1.07
N VAL A 31 8.50 -1.83 2.39
CA VAL A 31 9.46 -2.70 3.11
C VAL A 31 8.77 -3.92 3.71
N PRO A 32 9.48 -5.01 4.03
CA PRO A 32 8.94 -6.06 4.88
C PRO A 32 8.53 -5.50 6.24
N TYR A 33 7.47 -6.05 6.84
CA TYR A 33 6.99 -5.58 8.15
C TYR A 33 8.07 -5.61 9.24
N ALA A 34 8.99 -6.58 9.21
CA ALA A 34 10.12 -6.64 10.15
C ALA A 34 11.07 -5.43 10.09
N ALA A 35 11.07 -4.67 9.00
CA ALA A 35 11.88 -3.45 8.85
C ALA A 35 11.06 -2.16 9.02
N HIS A 36 9.75 -2.26 9.24
CA HIS A 36 8.80 -1.16 9.23
C HIS A 36 9.20 -0.05 10.22
N ASP A 37 9.28 -0.36 11.51
CA ASP A 37 9.54 0.63 12.56
C ASP A 37 10.94 1.21 12.46
N ALA A 38 11.95 0.38 12.19
CA ALA A 38 13.32 0.86 12.03
C ALA A 38 13.44 1.84 10.85
N THR A 39 12.76 1.53 9.74
CA THR A 39 12.72 2.41 8.57
C THR A 39 12.00 3.71 8.89
N LEU A 40 10.81 3.64 9.50
CA LEU A 40 10.05 4.84 9.84
C LEU A 40 10.75 5.74 10.85
N ASN A 41 11.44 5.17 11.85
CA ASN A 41 12.22 5.96 12.80
C ASN A 41 13.35 6.74 12.11
N ALA A 42 14.04 6.14 11.14
CA ALA A 42 15.07 6.82 10.35
C ALA A 42 14.46 7.91 9.45
N LEU A 43 13.30 7.65 8.85
CA LEU A 43 12.68 8.57 7.88
C LEU A 43 11.86 9.69 8.53
N LYS A 44 11.41 9.52 9.78
CA LYS A 44 10.53 10.48 10.49
C LYS A 44 10.98 11.94 10.42
N PRO A 45 12.27 12.29 10.58
CA PRO A 45 12.73 13.68 10.47
C PRO A 45 12.50 14.30 9.09
N HIS A 46 12.38 13.49 8.04
CA HIS A 46 12.28 13.91 6.65
C HIS A 46 10.84 13.89 6.12
N LEU A 47 9.88 13.37 6.89
CA LEU A 47 8.48 13.19 6.47
C LEU A 47 7.57 14.41 6.74
N ALA A 48 8.09 15.46 7.37
CA ALA A 48 7.30 16.66 7.66
C ALA A 48 6.71 17.27 6.37
N GLY A 49 5.39 17.53 6.39
CA GLY A 49 4.66 18.08 5.25
C GLY A 49 4.38 17.08 4.12
N LYS A 50 4.65 15.78 4.32
CA LYS A 50 4.41 14.72 3.34
C LYS A 50 3.34 13.75 3.82
N THR A 51 2.69 13.07 2.89
CA THR A 51 1.83 11.91 3.17
C THR A 51 2.65 10.63 3.04
N LEU A 52 2.68 9.81 4.09
CA LEU A 52 3.18 8.45 4.00
C LEU A 52 2.09 7.54 3.43
N ILE A 53 2.40 6.82 2.36
CA ILE A 53 1.58 5.74 1.81
C ILE A 53 2.17 4.43 2.32
N ASP A 54 1.47 3.78 3.23
CA ASP A 54 1.84 2.46 3.74
C ASP A 54 1.20 1.38 2.88
N ILE A 55 2.03 0.47 2.36
CA ILE A 55 1.58 -0.70 1.59
C ILE A 55 1.92 -2.02 2.30
N VAL A 56 2.44 -1.93 3.53
CA VAL A 56 2.96 -3.06 4.28
C VAL A 56 1.82 -3.91 4.83
N VAL A 57 2.00 -5.22 4.76
CA VAL A 57 1.09 -6.20 5.39
C VAL A 57 1.90 -7.04 6.36
N PRO A 58 1.49 -7.14 7.64
CA PRO A 58 2.21 -7.90 8.66
C PRO A 58 1.90 -9.40 8.56
N LEU A 59 2.37 -10.04 7.48
CA LEU A 59 2.22 -11.48 7.29
C LEU A 59 3.01 -12.26 8.35
N ALA A 60 2.48 -13.41 8.78
CA ALA A 60 3.13 -14.21 9.80
C ALA A 60 4.47 -14.81 9.29
N PRO A 61 5.54 -14.81 10.11
CA PRO A 61 6.81 -15.41 9.73
C PRO A 61 6.67 -16.89 9.33
N GLY A 62 7.12 -17.24 8.13
CA GLY A 62 7.06 -18.62 7.62
C GLY A 62 5.66 -19.08 7.15
N ASP A 63 4.60 -18.29 7.36
CA ASP A 63 3.28 -18.56 6.81
C ASP A 63 2.62 -17.32 6.20
N PRO A 64 2.76 -17.09 4.88
CA PRO A 64 2.19 -15.92 4.21
C PRO A 64 0.65 -16.00 4.06
N LYS A 65 0.01 -17.08 4.52
CA LYS A 65 -1.46 -17.25 4.48
C LYS A 65 -2.13 -16.77 5.77
N THR A 66 -1.38 -16.21 6.70
CA THR A 66 -1.88 -15.64 7.95
C THR A 66 -1.18 -14.29 8.22
N VAL A 67 -1.70 -13.55 9.18
CA VAL A 67 -1.16 -12.26 9.63
C VAL A 67 -0.82 -12.35 11.11
N GLU A 68 0.21 -11.62 11.50
CA GLU A 68 0.59 -11.38 12.89
C GLU A 68 0.52 -9.86 13.13
N MET A 69 -0.68 -9.38 13.44
CA MET A 69 -0.96 -7.95 13.57
C MET A 69 -0.21 -7.35 14.78
N PRO A 70 0.30 -6.10 14.66
CA PRO A 70 0.85 -5.37 15.81
C PRO A 70 -0.18 -5.10 16.92
N PRO A 71 0.28 -4.72 18.13
CA PRO A 71 -0.58 -4.23 19.20
C PRO A 71 -1.53 -3.09 18.79
N GLU A 72 -1.09 -2.22 17.89
CA GLU A 72 -1.87 -1.11 17.33
C GLU A 72 -3.05 -1.60 16.48
N GLY A 73 -2.92 -2.79 15.89
CA GLY A 73 -3.97 -3.52 15.17
C GLY A 73 -3.66 -3.77 13.70
N SER A 74 -2.81 -2.95 13.07
CA SER A 74 -2.40 -3.03 11.65
C SER A 74 -1.07 -2.30 11.42
N ALA A 75 -0.37 -2.58 10.33
CA ALA A 75 0.87 -1.86 9.97
C ALA A 75 0.60 -0.36 9.79
N THR A 76 -0.50 -0.02 9.12
CA THR A 76 -0.92 1.38 8.93
C THR A 76 -1.17 2.11 10.26
N GLU A 77 -1.81 1.45 11.24
CA GLU A 77 -2.00 2.04 12.58
C GLU A 77 -0.68 2.16 13.35
N ALA A 78 0.22 1.18 13.23
CA ALA A 78 1.56 1.24 13.84
C ALA A 78 2.38 2.40 13.26
N ALA A 79 2.33 2.61 11.94
CA ALA A 79 2.97 3.74 11.28
C ALA A 79 2.41 5.07 11.80
N GLN A 80 1.08 5.20 11.87
CA GLN A 80 0.44 6.42 12.35
C GLN A 80 0.79 6.71 13.82
N ALA A 81 0.83 5.69 14.67
CA ALA A 81 1.22 5.81 16.07
C ALA A 81 2.68 6.25 16.23
N LEU A 82 3.60 5.67 15.44
CA LEU A 82 5.03 5.99 15.46
C LEU A 82 5.29 7.42 14.97
N LEU A 83 4.66 7.83 13.87
CA LEU A 83 4.89 9.13 13.24
C LEU A 83 4.17 10.27 13.97
N GLY A 84 3.08 9.98 14.68
CA GLY A 84 2.26 10.98 15.36
C GLY A 84 1.26 11.67 14.42
N PRO A 85 0.38 12.53 14.95
CA PRO A 85 -0.78 13.04 14.21
C PRO A 85 -0.43 14.04 13.09
N ASP A 86 0.77 14.62 13.12
CA ASP A 86 1.18 15.68 12.18
C ASP A 86 1.63 15.14 10.81
N ILE A 87 1.98 13.84 10.74
CA ILE A 87 2.36 13.17 9.49
C ILE A 87 1.21 12.23 9.10
N PRO A 88 0.45 12.55 8.04
CA PRO A 88 -0.63 11.69 7.60
C PRO A 88 -0.10 10.35 7.09
N VAL A 89 -0.67 9.26 7.62
CA VAL A 89 -0.45 7.91 7.10
C VAL A 89 -1.71 7.43 6.38
N VAL A 90 -1.51 6.90 5.17
CA VAL A 90 -2.56 6.34 4.33
C VAL A 90 -2.20 4.92 3.94
N GLY A 91 -3.01 3.95 4.35
CA GLY A 91 -2.91 2.57 3.90
C GLY A 91 -3.53 2.40 2.51
N ALA A 92 -2.80 1.85 1.56
CA ALA A 92 -3.28 1.57 0.20
C ALA A 92 -2.50 0.41 -0.45
N LEU A 93 -2.96 -0.07 -1.61
CA LEU A 93 -2.25 -1.06 -2.45
C LEU A 93 -1.94 -2.42 -1.79
N HIS A 94 -2.46 -2.73 -0.60
CA HIS A 94 -2.21 -4.01 0.08
C HIS A 94 -2.65 -5.24 -0.73
N ASN A 95 -3.70 -5.10 -1.55
CA ASN A 95 -4.35 -6.20 -2.25
C ASN A 95 -3.99 -6.33 -3.75
N VAL A 96 -2.98 -5.58 -4.22
CA VAL A 96 -2.52 -5.64 -5.62
C VAL A 96 -1.38 -6.64 -5.78
N SER A 97 -1.35 -7.37 -6.90
CA SER A 97 -0.24 -8.29 -7.17
C SER A 97 0.96 -7.54 -7.74
N ALA A 98 2.11 -7.65 -7.08
CA ALA A 98 3.38 -7.12 -7.60
C ALA A 98 3.76 -7.73 -8.97
N THR A 99 3.39 -8.98 -9.24
CA THR A 99 3.59 -9.60 -10.56
C THR A 99 2.75 -8.92 -11.64
N THR A 100 1.49 -8.60 -11.33
CA THR A 100 0.62 -7.84 -12.25
C THR A 100 1.16 -6.43 -12.45
N LEU A 101 1.60 -5.74 -11.39
CA LEU A 101 2.21 -4.40 -11.51
C LEU A 101 3.49 -4.39 -12.38
N ASN A 102 4.30 -5.44 -12.30
CA ASN A 102 5.53 -5.55 -13.09
C ASN A 102 5.28 -5.92 -14.56
N ASN A 103 4.05 -6.31 -14.93
CA ASN A 103 3.69 -6.65 -16.29
C ASN A 103 2.82 -5.54 -16.89
N LEU A 104 3.45 -4.65 -17.66
CA LEU A 104 2.78 -3.49 -18.27
C LEU A 104 1.74 -3.87 -19.35
N ASP A 105 1.76 -5.10 -19.84
CA ASP A 105 0.78 -5.60 -20.82
C ASP A 105 -0.49 -6.14 -20.15
N TRP A 106 -0.51 -6.25 -18.82
CA TRP A 106 -1.64 -6.81 -18.07
C TRP A 106 -2.44 -5.71 -17.37
N PRO A 107 -3.79 -5.75 -17.44
CA PRO A 107 -4.60 -4.86 -16.63
C PRO A 107 -4.46 -5.23 -15.15
N ILE A 108 -4.46 -4.22 -14.27
CA ILE A 108 -4.56 -4.45 -12.84
C ILE A 108 -5.97 -4.96 -12.52
N ASN A 109 -6.05 -6.12 -11.87
CA ASN A 109 -7.29 -6.87 -11.68
C ASN A 109 -7.92 -6.69 -10.29
N CYS A 110 -7.79 -5.50 -9.70
CA CYS A 110 -8.40 -5.19 -8.41
C CYS A 110 -8.77 -3.72 -8.26
N ASP A 111 -9.74 -3.47 -7.40
CA ASP A 111 -9.96 -2.15 -6.82
C ASP A 111 -9.03 -1.97 -5.61
N ILE A 112 -8.70 -0.73 -5.29
CA ILE A 112 -7.81 -0.39 -4.17
C ILE A 112 -8.62 0.25 -3.05
N LEU A 113 -8.57 -0.37 -1.87
CA LEU A 113 -9.15 0.17 -0.65
C LEU A 113 -8.15 1.10 0.03
N VAL A 114 -8.58 2.33 0.33
CA VAL A 114 -7.72 3.39 0.85
C VAL A 114 -8.24 3.85 2.22
N CYS A 115 -7.39 3.79 3.24
CA CYS A 115 -7.75 4.16 4.61
C CYS A 115 -6.70 5.08 5.25
N GLY A 116 -7.10 5.85 6.25
CA GLY A 116 -6.23 6.80 6.95
C GLY A 116 -7.02 7.91 7.63
N ASP A 117 -6.46 8.52 8.67
CA ASP A 117 -7.21 9.46 9.50
C ASP A 117 -7.50 10.79 8.77
N SER A 118 -6.53 11.28 7.99
CA SER A 118 -6.71 12.46 7.15
C SER A 118 -7.52 12.14 5.89
N LEU A 119 -8.71 12.73 5.78
CA LEU A 119 -9.52 12.65 4.54
C LEU A 119 -8.83 13.33 3.36
N ALA A 120 -8.13 14.44 3.61
CA ALA A 120 -7.41 15.17 2.56
C ALA A 120 -6.27 14.31 1.99
N ALA A 121 -5.46 13.70 2.86
CA ALA A 121 -4.37 12.81 2.44
C ALA A 121 -4.89 11.59 1.67
N ARG A 122 -5.99 10.96 2.14
CA ARG A 122 -6.62 9.86 1.40
C ARG A 122 -7.03 10.27 -0.02
N LYS A 123 -7.60 11.47 -0.21
CA LYS A 123 -8.00 11.94 -1.55
C LYS A 123 -6.80 12.11 -2.49
N VAL A 124 -5.69 12.66 -1.99
CA VAL A 124 -4.43 12.78 -2.75
C VAL A 124 -3.93 11.39 -3.17
N VAL A 125 -3.89 10.44 -2.24
CA VAL A 125 -3.43 9.07 -2.53
C VAL A 125 -4.38 8.36 -3.49
N MET A 126 -5.69 8.53 -3.34
CA MET A 126 -6.68 8.01 -4.29
C MET A 126 -6.46 8.57 -5.70
N GLU A 127 -6.26 9.88 -5.84
CA GLU A 127 -5.98 10.51 -7.14
C GLU A 127 -4.68 9.96 -7.77
N LEU A 128 -3.63 9.80 -6.97
CA LEU A 128 -2.37 9.20 -7.42
C LEU A 128 -2.57 7.76 -7.90
N VAL A 129 -3.24 6.93 -7.10
CA VAL A 129 -3.43 5.50 -7.40
C VAL A 129 -4.38 5.29 -8.58
N ASN A 130 -5.39 6.14 -8.77
CA ASN A 130 -6.27 6.06 -9.95
C ASN A 130 -5.52 6.23 -11.28
N LYS A 131 -4.31 6.82 -11.29
CA LYS A 131 -3.46 6.90 -12.49
C LYS A 131 -2.96 5.53 -12.99
N LEU A 132 -3.11 4.49 -12.18
CA LEU A 132 -2.82 3.09 -12.56
C LEU A 132 -3.99 2.40 -13.28
N ASP A 133 -5.01 3.15 -13.70
CA ASP A 133 -6.24 2.61 -14.33
C ASP A 133 -6.99 1.62 -13.43
N VAL A 134 -7.01 1.91 -12.12
CA VAL A 134 -7.76 1.18 -11.10
C VAL A 134 -8.83 2.07 -10.49
N LYS A 135 -9.80 1.46 -9.81
CA LYS A 135 -10.75 2.20 -8.96
C LYS A 135 -10.27 2.23 -7.53
N THR A 136 -10.17 3.41 -6.94
CA THR A 136 -9.93 3.57 -5.50
C THR A 136 -11.22 3.82 -4.73
N TYR A 137 -11.32 3.28 -3.52
CA TYR A 137 -12.44 3.49 -2.61
C TYR A 137 -11.94 3.97 -1.25
N ASN A 138 -12.56 5.02 -0.73
CA ASN A 138 -12.32 5.49 0.63
C ASN A 138 -12.97 4.51 1.63
N SER A 139 -12.14 3.85 2.43
CA SER A 139 -12.55 2.83 3.39
C SER A 139 -12.58 3.32 4.84
N GLY A 140 -12.45 4.62 5.08
CA GLY A 140 -12.52 5.19 6.42
C GLY A 140 -11.16 5.48 7.04
N ASN A 141 -11.12 5.55 8.37
CA ASN A 141 -9.94 5.95 9.14
C ASN A 141 -8.88 4.83 9.18
N ALA A 142 -7.76 5.05 9.87
CA ALA A 142 -6.65 4.08 9.91
C ALA A 142 -7.09 2.68 10.42
N LYS A 143 -8.11 2.59 11.30
CA LYS A 143 -8.63 1.32 11.82
C LYS A 143 -9.18 0.37 10.74
N ALA A 144 -9.58 0.90 9.58
CA ALA A 144 -10.03 0.06 8.47
C ALA A 144 -8.89 -0.83 7.91
N ALA A 145 -7.63 -0.44 8.12
CA ALA A 145 -6.46 -1.21 7.71
C ALA A 145 -6.43 -2.62 8.33
N ARG A 146 -6.95 -2.81 9.56
CA ARG A 146 -7.09 -4.13 10.20
C ARG A 146 -7.80 -5.14 9.31
N CYS A 147 -8.84 -4.69 8.61
CA CYS A 147 -9.60 -5.52 7.68
C CYS A 147 -8.91 -5.59 6.31
N ILE A 148 -8.42 -4.46 5.80
CA ILE A 148 -7.83 -4.38 4.46
C ILE A 148 -6.54 -5.20 4.35
N GLU A 149 -5.61 -5.04 5.30
CA GLU A 149 -4.34 -5.78 5.32
C GLU A 149 -4.59 -7.30 5.45
N ALA A 150 -5.62 -7.69 6.22
CA ALA A 150 -6.02 -9.09 6.41
C ALA A 150 -6.66 -9.74 5.16
N ILE A 151 -6.99 -8.99 4.10
CA ILE A 151 -7.42 -9.57 2.81
C ILE A 151 -6.24 -10.25 2.11
N THR A 152 -5.04 -9.69 2.23
CA THR A 152 -3.82 -10.17 1.58
C THR A 152 -3.54 -11.67 1.81
N PRO A 153 -3.49 -12.20 3.05
CA PRO A 153 -3.30 -13.64 3.27
C PRO A 153 -4.40 -14.51 2.64
N ILE A 154 -5.63 -14.00 2.54
CA ILE A 154 -6.75 -14.71 1.88
C ILE A 154 -6.47 -14.84 0.38
N LEU A 155 -6.06 -13.75 -0.28
CA LEU A 155 -5.69 -13.75 -1.69
C LEU A 155 -4.48 -14.65 -1.95
N ILE A 156 -3.45 -14.61 -1.09
CA ILE A 156 -2.30 -15.51 -1.15
C ILE A 156 -2.76 -16.97 -1.07
N ARG A 157 -3.65 -17.32 -0.13
CA ARG A 157 -4.16 -18.68 -0.02
C ARG A 157 -4.91 -19.13 -1.28
N GLN A 158 -5.75 -18.28 -1.86
CA GLN A 158 -6.43 -18.60 -3.13
C GLN A 158 -5.42 -18.91 -4.23
N ASN A 159 -4.41 -18.05 -4.40
CA ASN A 159 -3.36 -18.19 -5.42
C ASN A 159 -2.57 -19.50 -5.30
N ILE A 160 -2.29 -20.00 -4.09
CA ILE A 160 -1.49 -21.23 -3.92
C ILE A 160 -2.31 -22.51 -3.77
N SER A 161 -3.61 -22.39 -3.45
CA SER A 161 -4.47 -23.55 -3.14
C SER A 161 -4.74 -24.48 -4.32
N LYS A 162 -4.60 -23.98 -5.55
CA LYS A 162 -5.03 -24.64 -6.80
C LYS A 162 -6.52 -25.00 -6.85
N ALA A 163 -7.33 -24.48 -5.93
CA ALA A 163 -8.78 -24.66 -5.90
C ALA A 163 -9.52 -23.79 -6.92
N VAL A 164 -8.81 -22.83 -7.53
CA VAL A 164 -9.29 -21.94 -8.58
C VAL A 164 -8.33 -22.02 -9.79
N PRO A 165 -8.81 -21.79 -11.03
CA PRO A 165 -8.00 -21.93 -12.24
C PRO A 165 -7.12 -20.69 -12.55
N PHE A 166 -6.93 -19.79 -11.58
CA PHE A 166 -6.22 -18.52 -11.75
C PHE A 166 -5.22 -18.25 -10.63
N THR A 167 -4.28 -17.35 -10.89
CA THR A 167 -3.35 -16.77 -9.92
C THR A 167 -3.47 -15.24 -9.95
N HIS A 168 -2.78 -14.55 -9.03
CA HIS A 168 -2.86 -13.09 -8.89
C HIS A 168 -4.27 -12.59 -8.58
N ALA A 169 -5.03 -13.33 -7.76
CA ALA A 169 -6.37 -12.96 -7.32
C ALA A 169 -6.42 -11.51 -6.80
N GLY A 170 -7.49 -10.81 -7.15
CA GLY A 170 -7.79 -9.44 -6.71
C GLY A 170 -9.18 -9.34 -6.10
N ILE A 171 -9.48 -8.20 -5.50
CA ILE A 171 -10.82 -7.87 -4.99
C ILE A 171 -11.45 -6.76 -5.84
N ARG A 172 -12.77 -6.79 -5.97
CA ARG A 172 -13.55 -5.73 -6.63
C ARG A 172 -14.77 -5.39 -5.78
N ILE A 173 -15.06 -4.09 -5.67
CA ILE A 173 -16.26 -3.57 -5.05
C ILE A 173 -17.36 -3.55 -6.10
N TRP A 174 -18.44 -4.29 -5.84
CA TRP A 174 -19.61 -4.31 -6.71
C TRP A 174 -20.61 -3.23 -6.26
N ALA A 175 -20.81 -2.22 -7.10
CA ALA A 175 -21.82 -1.20 -6.84
C ALA A 175 -23.23 -1.79 -7.07
N PRO A 176 -24.22 -1.45 -6.22
CA PRO A 176 -25.60 -1.85 -6.46
C PRO A 176 -26.20 -1.14 -7.68
N ASP A 177 -27.17 -1.77 -8.34
CA ASP A 177 -27.89 -1.22 -9.51
C ASP A 177 -29.06 -0.27 -9.14
N HIS A 178 -29.28 0.01 -7.85
CA HIS A 178 -30.45 0.76 -7.34
C HIS A 178 -30.09 2.11 -6.72
#